data_AF-A0A5E4R7F3-F1
#
_entry.id   AF-A0A5E4R7F3-F1
#
_cell.length_a   1.000
_cell.length_b   1.000
_cell.length_c   1.000
_cell.angle_alpha   90.00
_cell.angle_beta   90.00
_cell.angle_gamma   90.00
#
_symmetry.space_group_name_H-M   'P 1'
#
loop_
_entity.id
_entity.type
_entity.pdbx_description
1 polymer ?
#
loop_
_entity_poly.entity_id
_entity_poly.type
_entity_poly.pdbx_seq_one_letter_code
_entity_poly.pdbx_strand_id
1 'polypeptide(L)'
;MISLKWFYLILLLRCIVSEKSMENTEETLLKYKGYIKSSRDLDKNDKDLLTSWSAEFHLSQVNITTRYRLDMTRHKEHNFRKIDASPKWTECLLLHDKEISKSERSYMTCEEECLRTVHTATNNERHSIRKWRKSYRYLTKQCRLEYPSDEEAVGSCLVDYMRRDKFDIVIQRLLDLKLRSMSDLNARMTESLTNLEECLKSCLSHYLDRVRQIMININLCYNYSKKNS
;
A
#
# COMPACT_ATOMS: atom_id res chain seq x y z
N MET A 1 38.25 66.02 -13.74
CA MET A 1 36.80 65.88 -13.46
C MET A 1 36.26 64.72 -14.29
N ILE A 2 36.13 63.54 -13.70
CA ILE A 2 35.48 62.40 -14.36
C ILE A 2 33.98 62.70 -14.38
N SER A 3 33.37 62.75 -15.57
CA SER A 3 31.98 63.18 -15.70
C SER A 3 31.04 62.16 -15.05
N LEU A 4 29.94 62.65 -14.47
CA LEU A 4 28.89 61.86 -13.81
C LEU A 4 28.40 60.66 -14.68
N LYS A 5 28.48 60.80 -16.01
CA LYS A 5 28.09 59.75 -16.97
C LYS A 5 29.01 58.52 -16.94
N TRP A 6 30.31 58.70 -16.67
CA TRP A 6 31.26 57.60 -16.53
C TRP A 6 31.10 56.86 -15.20
N PHE A 7 30.69 57.55 -14.15
CA PHE A 7 30.42 56.95 -12.84
C PHE A 7 29.19 56.02 -12.89
N TYR A 8 28.12 56.44 -13.60
CA TYR A 8 26.94 55.59 -13.84
C TYR A 8 27.26 54.38 -14.73
N LEU A 9 28.16 54.51 -15.72
CA LEU A 9 28.55 53.39 -16.57
C LEU A 9 29.33 52.31 -15.77
N ILE A 10 30.20 52.73 -14.85
CA ILE A 10 30.97 51.83 -13.98
C ILE A 10 30.06 51.18 -12.92
N LEU A 11 29.07 51.90 -12.40
CA LEU A 11 28.05 51.32 -11.51
C LEU A 11 27.14 50.32 -12.24
N LEU A 12 26.74 50.60 -13.49
CA LEU A 12 25.96 49.66 -14.31
C LEU A 12 26.77 48.42 -14.70
N LEU A 13 28.07 48.55 -15.00
CA LEU A 13 28.97 47.42 -15.23
C LEU A 13 29.18 46.58 -13.97
N ARG A 14 29.21 47.19 -12.78
CA ARG A 14 29.25 46.45 -11.51
C ARG A 14 27.92 45.78 -11.15
N CYS A 15 26.78 46.28 -11.62
CA CYS A 15 25.48 45.62 -11.47
C CYS A 15 25.23 44.48 -12.46
N ILE A 16 25.86 44.49 -13.65
CA ILE A 16 25.83 43.33 -14.57
C ILE A 16 26.73 42.20 -14.05
N VAL A 17 27.74 42.52 -13.23
CA VAL A 17 28.49 41.55 -12.43
C VAL A 17 27.85 41.42 -11.05
N SER A 18 26.55 41.12 -11.01
CA SER A 18 25.86 40.67 -9.80
C SER A 18 25.35 39.25 -10.01
N GLU A 19 25.81 38.37 -9.12
CA GLU A 19 25.26 37.03 -8.85
C GLU A 19 25.45 35.95 -9.92
N LYS A 20 26.71 35.57 -10.17
CA LYS A 20 27.03 34.14 -10.06
C LYS A 20 27.82 33.98 -8.77
N SER A 21 27.17 33.53 -7.70
CA SER A 21 27.96 32.83 -6.68
C SER A 21 28.67 31.71 -7.45
N MET A 22 30.00 31.79 -7.51
CA MET A 22 30.84 30.68 -7.95
C MET A 22 30.78 29.60 -6.87
N GLU A 23 29.60 29.04 -6.65
CA GLU A 23 29.53 27.66 -6.18
C GLU A 23 30.15 26.83 -7.31
N ASN A 24 31.23 26.14 -7.00
CA ASN A 24 32.08 25.52 -8.01
C ASN A 24 31.23 24.56 -8.86
N THR A 25 31.25 24.70 -10.19
CA THR A 25 30.44 23.90 -11.11
C THR A 25 30.65 22.41 -10.86
N GLU A 26 31.89 22.05 -10.54
CA GLU A 26 32.31 20.70 -10.15
C GLU A 26 31.65 20.22 -8.84
N GLU A 27 31.59 21.08 -7.81
CA GLU A 27 30.95 20.79 -6.52
C GLU A 27 29.44 20.58 -6.69
N THR A 28 28.80 21.42 -7.50
CA THR A 28 27.37 21.32 -7.82
C THR A 28 27.07 20.02 -8.57
N LEU A 29 27.88 19.66 -9.56
CA LEU A 29 27.74 18.40 -10.31
C LEU A 29 28.01 17.17 -9.44
N LEU A 30 29.01 17.22 -8.55
CA LEU A 30 29.29 16.17 -7.57
C LEU A 30 28.11 15.96 -6.62
N LYS A 31 27.53 17.03 -6.09
CA LYS A 31 26.32 17.02 -5.25
C LYS A 31 25.15 16.33 -5.96
N TYR A 32 24.85 16.69 -7.21
CA TYR A 32 23.78 16.05 -7.99
C TYR A 32 24.08 14.59 -8.36
N LYS A 33 25.34 14.25 -8.66
CA LYS A 33 25.76 12.86 -8.87
C LYS A 33 25.55 12.02 -7.60
N GLY A 34 25.83 12.61 -6.44
CA GLY A 34 25.49 12.06 -5.12
C GLY A 34 23.98 11.80 -4.98
N TYR A 35 23.14 12.81 -5.27
CA TYR A 35 21.69 12.67 -5.22
C TYR A 35 21.14 11.59 -6.15
N ILE A 36 21.73 11.41 -7.34
CA ILE A 36 21.32 10.33 -8.26
C ILE A 36 21.66 8.95 -7.67
N LYS A 37 22.85 8.80 -7.08
CA LYS A 37 23.26 7.55 -6.44
C LYS A 37 22.34 7.24 -5.25
N SER A 38 22.17 8.19 -4.33
CA SER A 38 21.27 8.06 -3.19
C SER A 38 19.84 7.76 -3.63
N SER A 39 19.34 8.39 -4.70
CA SER A 39 18.01 8.10 -5.25
C SER A 39 17.88 6.67 -5.77
N ARG A 40 18.93 6.08 -6.36
CA ARG A 40 18.91 4.68 -6.82
C ARG A 40 18.98 3.70 -5.64
N ASP A 41 19.83 3.99 -4.67
CA ASP A 41 19.97 3.16 -3.48
C ASP A 41 18.66 3.18 -2.67
N LEU A 42 18.02 4.35 -2.56
CA LEU A 42 16.68 4.49 -1.98
C LEU A 42 15.62 3.72 -2.76
N ASP A 43 15.59 3.81 -4.10
CA ASP A 43 14.61 3.05 -4.92
C ASP A 43 14.74 1.53 -4.73
N LYS A 44 15.97 1.02 -4.58
CA LYS A 44 16.19 -0.39 -4.26
C LYS A 44 15.63 -0.73 -2.88
N ASN A 45 15.97 0.06 -1.87
CA ASN A 45 15.48 -0.15 -0.50
C ASN A 45 13.95 -0.05 -0.42
N ASP A 46 13.32 0.86 -1.16
CA ASP A 46 11.87 1.00 -1.22
C ASP A 46 11.21 -0.24 -1.80
N LYS A 47 11.78 -0.82 -2.87
CA LYS A 47 11.26 -2.04 -3.47
C LYS A 47 11.34 -3.22 -2.51
N ASP A 48 12.46 -3.35 -1.81
CA ASP A 48 12.64 -4.40 -0.81
C ASP A 48 11.64 -4.21 0.35
N LEU A 49 11.45 -2.97 0.82
CA LEU A 49 10.49 -2.63 1.86
C LEU A 49 9.03 -2.91 1.44
N LEU A 50 8.63 -2.46 0.25
CA LEU A 50 7.29 -2.70 -0.29
C LEU A 50 7.02 -4.20 -0.49
N THR A 51 8.05 -4.98 -0.84
CA THR A 51 7.95 -6.44 -0.94
C THR A 51 7.72 -7.06 0.44
N SER A 52 8.45 -6.60 1.47
CA SER A 52 8.25 -7.03 2.86
C SER A 52 6.83 -6.72 3.34
N TRP A 53 6.38 -5.47 3.17
CA TRP A 53 5.03 -5.05 3.59
C TRP A 53 3.94 -5.85 2.87
N SER A 54 4.10 -6.10 1.57
CA SER A 54 3.15 -6.94 0.83
C SER A 54 3.11 -8.37 1.37
N ALA A 55 4.27 -8.95 1.70
CA ALA A 55 4.34 -10.29 2.28
C ALA A 55 3.69 -10.34 3.67
N GLU A 56 4.01 -9.39 4.56
CA GLU A 56 3.44 -9.26 5.90
C GLU A 56 1.92 -9.06 5.85
N PHE A 57 1.43 -8.23 4.92
CA PHE A 57 0.02 -8.01 4.69
C PHE A 57 -0.70 -9.31 4.30
N HIS A 58 -0.16 -10.05 3.33
CA HIS A 58 -0.75 -11.34 2.90
C HIS A 58 -0.71 -12.38 4.01
N LEU A 59 0.38 -12.46 4.77
CA LEU A 59 0.47 -13.35 5.92
C LEU A 59 -0.56 -13.00 6.99
N SER A 60 -0.74 -11.71 7.28
CA SER A 60 -1.74 -11.22 8.24
C SER A 60 -3.16 -11.53 7.77
N GLN A 61 -3.46 -11.33 6.48
CA GLN A 61 -4.74 -11.68 5.87
C GLN A 61 -5.05 -13.19 6.03
N VAL A 62 -4.06 -14.05 5.75
CA VAL A 62 -4.19 -15.51 5.93
C VAL A 62 -4.38 -15.87 7.40
N ASN A 63 -3.65 -15.23 8.32
CA ASN A 63 -3.77 -15.49 9.75
C ASN A 63 -5.17 -15.12 10.28
N ILE A 64 -5.65 -13.93 9.94
CA ILE A 64 -6.99 -13.44 10.33
C ILE A 64 -8.07 -14.38 9.81
N THR A 65 -8.08 -14.70 8.52
CA THR A 65 -9.06 -15.61 7.91
C THR A 65 -9.02 -17.01 8.52
N THR A 66 -7.83 -17.57 8.70
CA THR A 66 -7.63 -18.91 9.29
C THR A 66 -8.18 -18.97 10.71
N ARG A 67 -7.93 -17.93 11.53
CA ARG A 67 -8.45 -17.86 12.90
C ARG A 67 -9.98 -17.97 12.94
N TYR A 68 -10.68 -17.17 12.13
CA TYR A 68 -12.15 -17.19 12.12
C TYR A 68 -12.74 -18.48 11.53
N ARG A 69 -12.08 -19.08 10.52
CA ARG A 69 -12.46 -20.40 10.01
C ARG A 69 -12.33 -21.49 11.08
N LEU A 70 -11.22 -21.48 11.83
CA LEU A 70 -11.01 -22.43 12.93
C LEU A 70 -12.07 -22.28 14.01
N ASP A 71 -12.44 -21.06 14.37
CA ASP A 71 -13.51 -20.83 15.34
C ASP A 71 -14.88 -21.31 14.81
N MET A 72 -15.21 -21.05 13.55
CA MET A 72 -16.40 -21.59 12.89
C MET A 72 -16.43 -23.12 12.93
N THR A 73 -15.34 -23.79 12.55
CA THR A 73 -15.20 -25.24 12.58
C THR A 73 -15.32 -25.79 14.00
N ARG A 74 -14.66 -25.16 14.99
CA ARG A 74 -14.77 -25.55 16.40
C ARG A 74 -16.21 -25.51 16.88
N HIS A 75 -16.95 -24.46 16.54
CA HIS A 75 -18.38 -24.35 16.87
C HIS A 75 -19.23 -25.39 16.14
N LYS A 76 -18.94 -25.69 14.87
CA LYS A 76 -19.61 -26.76 14.12
C LYS A 76 -19.43 -28.11 14.79
N GLU A 77 -18.18 -28.47 15.09
CA GLU A 77 -17.81 -29.75 15.68
C GLU A 77 -18.37 -29.91 17.10
N HIS A 78 -18.32 -28.84 17.91
CA HIS A 78 -18.86 -28.87 19.27
C HIS A 78 -20.39 -29.04 19.29
N ASN A 79 -21.11 -28.36 18.40
CA ASN A 79 -22.58 -28.37 18.43
C ASN A 79 -23.20 -29.57 17.70
N PHE A 80 -22.57 -30.06 16.63
CA PHE A 80 -23.16 -31.08 15.74
C PHE A 80 -22.38 -32.41 15.75
N ARG A 81 -21.73 -32.74 16.86
CA ARG A 81 -20.90 -33.95 17.00
C ARG A 81 -21.74 -35.23 16.81
N LYS A 82 -21.39 -36.04 15.82
CA LYS A 82 -22.11 -37.28 15.45
C LYS A 82 -21.66 -38.52 16.24
N ILE A 83 -20.47 -38.50 16.85
CA ILE A 83 -19.75 -39.72 17.28
C ILE A 83 -20.14 -40.21 18.69
N ASP A 84 -20.61 -39.33 19.58
CA ASP A 84 -20.91 -39.66 20.99
C ASP A 84 -22.40 -39.56 21.33
N ALA A 85 -23.28 -39.53 20.34
CA ALA A 85 -24.68 -39.22 20.54
C ALA A 85 -25.60 -40.44 20.39
N SER A 86 -26.71 -40.43 21.12
CA SER A 86 -27.73 -41.49 21.01
C SER A 86 -28.22 -41.63 19.55
N PRO A 87 -28.66 -42.82 19.12
CA PRO A 87 -29.13 -43.03 17.75
C PRO A 87 -30.25 -42.05 17.33
N LYS A 88 -31.11 -41.65 18.28
CA LYS A 88 -32.15 -40.63 18.08
C LYS A 88 -31.58 -39.23 17.81
N TRP A 89 -30.53 -38.83 18.52
CA TRP A 89 -29.85 -37.57 18.25
C TRP A 89 -29.21 -37.57 16.86
N THR A 90 -28.62 -38.71 16.48
CA THR A 90 -28.04 -38.89 15.14
C THR A 90 -29.08 -38.76 14.04
N GLU A 91 -30.28 -39.32 14.24
CA GLU A 91 -31.42 -39.16 13.34
C GLU A 91 -31.85 -37.69 13.19
N CYS A 92 -32.03 -36.98 14.31
CA CYS A 92 -32.35 -35.54 14.28
C CYS A 92 -31.25 -34.71 13.61
N LEU A 93 -29.97 -35.02 13.84
CA LEU A 93 -28.86 -34.36 13.14
C LEU A 93 -28.92 -34.59 11.62
N LEU A 94 -29.24 -35.81 11.17
CA LEU A 94 -29.36 -36.13 9.75
C LEU A 94 -30.52 -35.38 9.09
N LEU A 95 -31.66 -35.24 9.79
CA LEU A 95 -32.81 -34.46 9.29
C LEU A 95 -32.46 -32.98 9.08
N HIS A 96 -31.61 -32.41 9.93
CA HIS A 96 -31.21 -31.00 9.86
C HIS A 96 -29.86 -30.76 9.14
N ASP A 97 -29.25 -31.78 8.53
CA ASP A 97 -27.91 -31.69 7.90
C ASP A 97 -27.86 -30.65 6.76
N LYS A 98 -29.00 -30.47 6.05
CA LYS A 98 -29.14 -29.44 5.02
C LYS A 98 -29.10 -28.02 5.58
N GLU A 99 -29.66 -27.79 6.77
CA GLU A 99 -29.66 -26.47 7.43
C GLU A 99 -28.26 -26.13 7.96
N ILE A 100 -27.57 -27.13 8.54
CA ILE A 100 -26.17 -27.04 8.98
C ILE A 100 -25.26 -26.71 7.78
N SER A 101 -25.41 -27.45 6.68
CA SER A 101 -24.64 -27.20 5.45
C SER A 101 -24.92 -25.81 4.86
N LYS A 102 -26.15 -25.32 4.97
CA LYS A 102 -26.54 -23.99 4.47
C LYS A 102 -25.91 -22.86 5.30
N SER A 103 -25.83 -23.00 6.62
CA SER A 103 -25.20 -21.99 7.49
C SER A 103 -23.70 -21.89 7.22
N GLU A 104 -23.00 -23.01 7.04
CA GLU A 104 -21.59 -23.06 6.64
C GLU A 104 -21.35 -22.38 5.29
N ARG A 105 -22.15 -22.70 4.27
CA ARG A 105 -22.04 -22.03 2.95
C ARG A 105 -22.25 -20.52 3.06
N SER A 106 -23.21 -20.08 3.87
CA SER A 106 -23.47 -18.66 4.07
C SER A 106 -22.28 -17.93 4.73
N TYR A 107 -21.59 -18.59 5.66
CA TYR A 107 -20.35 -18.07 6.24
C TYR A 107 -19.27 -17.93 5.16
N MET A 108 -19.05 -18.96 4.34
CA MET A 108 -18.04 -18.91 3.27
C MET A 108 -18.33 -17.83 2.22
N THR A 109 -19.60 -17.64 1.86
CA THR A 109 -20.01 -16.56 0.95
C THR A 109 -19.76 -15.17 1.56
N CYS A 110 -20.05 -14.99 2.85
CA CYS A 110 -19.78 -13.74 3.57
C CYS A 110 -18.27 -13.46 3.64
N GLU A 111 -17.46 -14.48 3.92
CA GLU A 111 -16.00 -14.40 3.91
C GLU A 111 -15.46 -13.96 2.53
N GLU A 112 -15.96 -14.56 1.45
CA GLU A 112 -15.57 -14.21 0.08
C GLU A 112 -15.86 -12.74 -0.23
N GLU A 113 -17.00 -12.22 0.23
CA GLU A 113 -17.37 -10.81 0.07
C GLU A 113 -16.46 -9.86 0.86
N CYS A 114 -16.12 -10.22 2.11
CA CYS A 114 -15.13 -9.47 2.91
C CYS A 114 -13.77 -9.41 2.18
N LEU A 115 -13.30 -10.52 1.64
CA LEU A 115 -12.03 -10.62 0.92
C LEU A 115 -12.01 -9.81 -0.37
N ARG A 116 -13.12 -9.81 -1.13
CA ARG A 116 -13.23 -9.03 -2.37
C ARG A 116 -13.05 -7.52 -2.12
N THR A 117 -13.61 -7.02 -1.02
CA THR A 117 -13.54 -5.61 -0.63
C THR A 117 -12.09 -5.16 -0.36
N VAL A 118 -11.32 -6.01 0.32
CA VAL A 118 -9.88 -5.82 0.58
C VAL A 118 -9.07 -5.78 -0.74
N HIS A 119 -9.38 -6.67 -1.68
CA HIS A 119 -8.68 -6.72 -2.97
C HIS A 119 -9.03 -5.55 -3.91
N THR A 120 -10.23 -4.98 -3.82
CA THR A 120 -10.60 -3.80 -4.63
C THR A 120 -9.93 -2.51 -4.13
N ALA A 121 -9.72 -2.37 -2.82
CA ALA A 121 -9.03 -1.21 -2.24
C ALA A 121 -7.55 -1.13 -2.65
N THR A 122 -6.89 -2.28 -2.79
CA THR A 122 -5.44 -2.37 -3.09
C THR A 122 -5.08 -2.18 -4.56
N ASN A 123 -6.00 -2.42 -5.51
CA ASN A 123 -5.70 -2.36 -6.95
C ASN A 123 -5.76 -0.95 -7.57
N ASN A 124 -6.57 -0.03 -7.03
CA ASN A 124 -6.72 1.32 -7.58
C ASN A 124 -5.47 2.21 -7.38
N GLU A 125 -4.58 1.85 -6.46
CA GLU A 125 -3.50 2.76 -6.02
C GLU A 125 -2.16 2.54 -6.75
N ARG A 126 -1.94 1.35 -7.33
CA ARG A 126 -0.75 1.08 -8.17
C ARG A 126 -0.64 2.02 -9.38
N HIS A 127 -1.74 2.62 -9.81
CA HIS A 127 -1.80 3.50 -10.99
C HIS A 127 -1.45 4.97 -10.72
N SER A 128 -1.49 5.43 -9.46
CA SER A 128 -1.32 6.84 -9.10
C SER A 128 0.15 7.31 -9.11
N ILE A 129 1.11 6.38 -9.10
CA ILE A 129 2.55 6.67 -8.98
C ILE A 129 3.22 6.87 -10.36
N ARG A 130 2.50 6.73 -11.48
CA ARG A 130 3.10 6.54 -12.81
C ARG A 130 3.43 7.79 -13.64
N LYS A 131 3.24 9.00 -13.11
CA LYS A 131 3.68 10.22 -13.81
C LYS A 131 4.69 10.95 -12.93
N TRP A 132 5.95 11.01 -13.37
CA TRP A 132 6.86 12.18 -13.33
C TRP A 132 8.32 11.79 -13.64
N ARG A 133 8.93 12.38 -14.69
CA ARG A 133 10.33 12.94 -14.78
C ARG A 133 10.91 12.94 -16.20
N LYS A 134 11.55 14.05 -16.59
CA LYS A 134 12.70 14.06 -17.50
C LYS A 134 13.93 13.58 -16.70
N SER A 135 14.63 12.54 -17.16
CA SER A 135 15.76 11.96 -16.42
C SER A 135 17.03 12.82 -16.54
N TYR A 136 17.94 12.77 -15.56
CA TYR A 136 19.27 13.37 -15.68
C TYR A 136 19.97 12.94 -16.97
N ARG A 137 19.85 11.65 -17.36
CA ARG A 137 20.39 11.13 -18.64
C ARG A 137 19.81 11.86 -19.85
N TYR A 138 18.54 12.22 -19.82
CA TYR A 138 17.90 13.00 -20.87
C TYR A 138 18.49 14.42 -20.93
N LEU A 139 18.65 15.08 -19.79
CA LEU A 139 19.22 16.43 -19.73
C LEU A 139 20.70 16.45 -20.15
N THR A 140 21.50 15.49 -19.71
CA THR A 140 22.89 15.32 -20.16
C THR A 140 22.97 15.12 -21.66
N LYS A 141 22.05 14.33 -22.24
CA LYS A 141 22.00 14.11 -23.69
C LYS A 141 21.67 15.40 -24.45
N GLN A 142 20.76 16.24 -23.95
CA GLN A 142 20.43 17.53 -24.56
C GLN A 142 21.62 18.51 -24.51
N CYS A 143 22.27 18.67 -23.36
CA CYS A 143 23.45 19.53 -23.25
C CYS A 143 24.63 19.04 -24.12
N ARG A 144 24.80 17.72 -24.27
CA ARG A 144 25.81 17.15 -25.19
C ARG A 144 25.50 17.36 -26.67
N LEU A 145 24.23 17.52 -27.03
CA LEU A 145 23.85 17.88 -28.40
C LEU A 145 24.12 19.36 -28.68
N GLU A 146 23.96 20.22 -27.66
CA GLU A 146 24.28 21.66 -27.75
C GLU A 146 25.79 21.93 -27.74
N TYR A 147 26.56 21.17 -26.96
CA TYR A 147 28.01 21.31 -26.81
C TYR A 147 28.74 19.98 -27.06
N PRO A 148 28.81 19.51 -28.31
CA PRO A 148 29.54 18.30 -28.65
C PRO A 148 31.04 18.50 -28.41
N SER A 149 31.65 17.59 -27.63
CA SER A 149 33.10 17.54 -27.33
C SER A 149 33.63 18.54 -26.29
N ASP A 150 32.77 19.36 -25.67
CA ASP A 150 33.15 20.26 -24.58
C ASP A 150 32.44 19.85 -23.27
N GLU A 151 33.08 18.97 -22.51
CA GLU A 151 32.50 18.46 -21.26
C GLU A 151 32.35 19.54 -20.18
N GLU A 152 33.12 20.63 -20.22
CA GLU A 152 33.01 21.74 -19.28
C GLU A 152 31.78 22.61 -19.60
N ALA A 153 31.55 22.90 -20.89
CA ALA A 153 30.33 23.57 -21.35
C ALA A 153 29.07 22.71 -21.14
N VAL A 154 29.16 21.38 -21.31
CA VAL A 154 28.06 20.45 -20.97
C VAL A 154 27.74 20.52 -19.47
N GLY A 155 28.77 20.57 -18.62
CA GLY A 155 28.62 20.71 -17.17
C GLY A 155 27.94 22.03 -16.78
N SER A 156 28.38 23.14 -17.36
CA SER A 156 27.80 24.47 -17.17
C SER A 156 26.34 24.53 -17.64
N CYS A 157 26.04 23.96 -18.81
CA CYS A 157 24.68 23.80 -19.34
C CYS A 157 23.76 23.05 -18.37
N LEU A 158 24.23 21.91 -17.84
CA LEU A 158 23.49 21.11 -16.86
C LEU A 158 23.17 21.89 -15.58
N VAL A 159 24.14 22.62 -15.03
CA VAL A 159 23.95 23.43 -13.81
C VAL A 159 22.96 24.57 -14.06
N ASP A 160 23.07 25.25 -15.20
CA ASP A 160 22.14 26.34 -15.56
C ASP A 160 20.71 25.83 -15.80
N TYR A 161 20.54 24.62 -16.37
CA TYR A 161 19.23 23.97 -16.47
C TYR A 161 18.66 23.59 -15.09
N MET A 162 19.48 23.01 -14.21
CA MET A 162 19.05 22.60 -12.87
C MET A 162 18.66 23.78 -11.98
N ARG A 163 19.41 24.89 -12.06
CA ARG A 163 19.09 26.13 -11.35
C ARG A 163 17.78 26.74 -11.86
N ARG A 164 17.61 26.84 -13.19
CA ARG A 164 16.37 27.37 -13.79
C ARG A 164 15.13 26.57 -13.40
N ASP A 165 15.24 25.24 -13.40
CA ASP A 165 14.13 24.35 -13.03
C ASP A 165 13.99 24.15 -11.51
N LYS A 166 14.78 24.85 -10.68
CA LYS A 166 14.76 24.74 -9.21
C LYS A 166 14.84 23.29 -8.74
N PHE A 167 15.80 22.54 -9.30
CA PHE A 167 15.92 21.09 -9.11
C PHE A 167 15.93 20.66 -7.64
N ASP A 168 16.58 21.41 -6.75
CA ASP A 168 16.64 21.09 -5.32
C ASP A 168 15.24 21.09 -4.67
N ILE A 169 14.42 22.10 -4.99
CA ILE A 169 13.04 22.22 -4.50
C ILE A 169 12.17 21.09 -5.06
N VAL A 170 12.37 20.75 -6.33
CA VAL A 170 11.66 19.65 -6.98
C VAL A 170 12.03 18.30 -6.36
N ILE A 171 13.31 18.07 -6.07
CA ILE A 171 13.78 16.84 -5.40
C ILE A 171 13.19 16.74 -3.99
N GLN A 172 13.25 17.82 -3.20
CA GLN A 172 12.65 17.86 -1.86
C GLN A 172 11.15 17.54 -1.90
N ARG A 173 10.41 18.20 -2.79
CA ARG A 173 8.97 17.95 -2.95
C ARG A 173 8.67 16.50 -3.36
N LEU A 174 9.51 15.90 -4.20
CA LEU A 174 9.34 14.52 -4.62
C LEU A 174 9.65 13.52 -3.49
N LEU A 175 10.64 13.82 -2.64
CA LEU A 175 10.91 13.03 -1.44
C LEU A 175 9.74 13.12 -0.46
N ASP A 176 9.21 14.32 -0.21
CA ASP A 176 8.04 14.52 0.65
C ASP A 176 6.81 13.78 0.12
N LEU A 177 6.54 13.90 -1.18
CA LEU A 177 5.41 13.21 -1.81
C LEU A 177 5.54 11.70 -1.66
N LYS A 178 6.75 11.16 -1.90
CA LYS A 178 7.04 9.74 -1.74
C LYS A 178 6.80 9.29 -0.29
N LEU A 179 7.36 10.01 0.69
CA LEU A 179 7.21 9.67 2.11
C LEU A 179 5.74 9.66 2.52
N ARG A 180 4.97 10.66 2.09
CA ARG A 180 3.52 10.71 2.32
C ARG A 180 2.81 9.52 1.68
N SER A 181 3.07 9.24 0.40
CA SER A 181 2.45 8.11 -0.29
C SER A 181 2.79 6.75 0.34
N MET A 182 4.01 6.57 0.84
CA MET A 182 4.39 5.33 1.56
C MET A 182 3.70 5.23 2.92
N SER A 183 3.61 6.33 3.66
CA SER A 183 2.87 6.39 4.92
C SER A 183 1.39 6.09 4.70
N ASP A 184 0.77 6.71 3.69
CA ASP A 184 -0.64 6.52 3.34
C ASP A 184 -0.92 5.07 2.95
N LEU A 185 -0.03 4.45 2.15
CA LEU A 185 -0.15 3.05 1.76
C LEU A 185 -0.12 2.12 2.99
N ASN A 186 0.82 2.32 3.90
CA ASN A 186 0.94 1.49 5.11
C ASN A 186 -0.26 1.65 6.04
N ALA A 187 -0.75 2.89 6.22
CA ALA A 187 -1.95 3.17 7.01
C ALA A 187 -3.17 2.46 6.42
N ARG A 188 -3.36 2.52 5.09
CA ARG A 188 -4.46 1.85 4.39
C ARG A 188 -4.37 0.33 4.44
N MET A 189 -3.17 -0.25 4.33
CA MET A 189 -2.96 -1.69 4.52
C MET A 189 -3.43 -2.11 5.91
N THR A 190 -3.06 -1.34 6.94
CA THR A 190 -3.47 -1.61 8.33
C THR A 190 -4.98 -1.50 8.50
N GLU A 191 -5.57 -0.41 8.00
CA GLU A 191 -7.03 -0.18 8.02
C GLU A 191 -7.78 -1.30 7.30
N SER A 192 -7.27 -1.76 6.15
CA SER A 192 -7.87 -2.86 5.40
C SER A 192 -7.86 -4.19 6.17
N LEU A 193 -6.84 -4.45 7.00
CA LEU A 193 -6.79 -5.64 7.86
C LEU A 193 -7.77 -5.50 9.03
N THR A 194 -7.87 -4.33 9.65
CA THR A 194 -8.87 -4.05 10.70
C THR A 194 -10.29 -4.23 10.18
N ASN A 195 -10.60 -3.67 9.01
CA ASN A 195 -11.91 -3.81 8.37
C ASN A 195 -12.22 -5.27 8.02
N LEU A 196 -11.21 -6.05 7.58
CA LEU A 196 -11.36 -7.49 7.35
C LEU A 196 -11.73 -8.22 8.66
N GLU A 197 -11.02 -7.92 9.74
CA GLU A 197 -11.26 -8.53 11.06
C GLU A 197 -12.68 -8.23 11.58
N GLU A 198 -13.13 -6.99 11.47
CA GLU A 198 -14.49 -6.59 11.83
C GLU A 198 -15.56 -7.27 10.95
N CYS A 199 -15.33 -7.35 9.64
CA CYS A 199 -16.22 -8.02 8.70
C CYS A 199 -16.37 -9.52 9.04
N LEU A 200 -15.25 -10.23 9.26
CA LEU A 200 -15.28 -11.65 9.62
C LEU A 200 -15.88 -11.91 11.00
N LYS A 201 -15.69 -10.98 11.95
CA LYS A 201 -16.37 -11.03 13.25
C LYS A 201 -17.89 -10.98 13.09
N SER A 202 -18.39 -10.13 12.19
CA SER A 202 -19.82 -10.07 11.84
C SER A 202 -20.29 -11.37 11.17
N CYS A 203 -19.55 -11.89 10.17
CA CYS A 203 -19.87 -13.16 9.52
C CYS A 203 -19.95 -14.31 10.54
N LEU A 204 -18.98 -14.39 11.47
CA LEU A 204 -18.98 -15.40 12.54
C LEU A 204 -20.18 -15.22 13.47
N SER A 205 -20.50 -13.99 13.89
CA SER A 205 -21.67 -13.73 14.74
C SER A 205 -22.95 -14.23 14.09
N HIS A 206 -23.18 -13.91 12.82
CA HIS A 206 -24.34 -14.38 12.07
C HIS A 206 -24.39 -15.90 11.93
N TYR A 207 -23.24 -16.54 11.71
CA TYR A 207 -23.13 -17.99 11.71
C TYR A 207 -23.54 -18.58 13.07
N LEU A 208 -23.03 -18.04 14.18
CA LEU A 208 -23.33 -18.52 15.52
C LEU A 208 -24.81 -18.37 15.89
N ASP A 209 -25.46 -17.29 15.47
CA ASP A 209 -26.90 -17.12 15.68
C ASP A 209 -27.71 -18.17 14.90
N ARG A 210 -27.31 -18.51 13.67
CA ARG A 210 -27.92 -19.61 12.93
C ARG A 210 -27.67 -20.97 13.59
N VAL A 211 -26.46 -21.21 14.09
CA VAL A 211 -26.15 -22.44 14.84
C VAL A 211 -27.05 -22.56 16.07
N ARG A 212 -27.26 -21.47 16.83
CA ARG A 212 -28.19 -21.47 17.98
C ARG A 212 -29.61 -21.85 17.56
N GLN A 213 -30.12 -21.28 16.46
CA GLN A 213 -31.46 -21.62 15.95
C GLN A 213 -31.57 -23.09 15.54
N ILE A 214 -30.58 -23.61 14.81
CA ILE A 214 -30.53 -25.01 14.39
C ILE A 214 -30.49 -25.92 15.63
N MET A 215 -29.68 -25.58 16.64
CA MET A 215 -29.60 -26.35 17.89
C MET A 215 -30.93 -26.37 18.66
N ILE A 216 -31.68 -25.26 18.67
CA ILE A 216 -33.03 -25.23 19.25
C ILE A 216 -33.94 -26.22 18.52
N ASN A 217 -33.92 -26.22 17.19
CA ASN A 217 -34.75 -27.13 16.38
C ASN A 217 -34.38 -28.60 16.58
N ILE A 218 -33.08 -28.93 16.62
CA ILE A 218 -32.61 -30.30 16.88
C ILE A 218 -33.05 -30.75 18.28
N ASN A 219 -32.95 -29.88 19.30
CA ASN A 219 -33.41 -30.21 20.64
C ASN A 219 -34.93 -30.47 20.69
N LEU A 220 -35.73 -29.73 19.92
CA LEU A 220 -37.17 -29.98 19.80
C LEU A 220 -37.44 -31.33 19.13
N CYS A 221 -36.74 -31.65 18.03
CA CYS A 221 -36.80 -32.96 17.36
C CYS A 221 -36.50 -34.10 18.35
N TYR A 222 -35.41 -33.96 19.10
CA TYR A 222 -34.99 -34.95 20.08
C TYR A 222 -36.04 -35.18 21.18
N ASN A 223 -36.60 -34.09 21.73
CA ASN A 223 -37.60 -34.16 22.79
C ASN A 223 -38.96 -34.71 22.30
N TYR A 224 -39.33 -34.44 21.04
CA TYR A 224 -40.53 -35.01 20.43
C TYR A 224 -40.38 -36.53 20.22
N SER A 225 -39.22 -36.97 19.71
CA SER A 225 -38.87 -38.39 19.58
C SER A 225 -38.77 -39.12 20.93
N LYS A 226 -38.49 -38.40 22.02
CA LYS A 226 -38.50 -38.97 23.39
C LYS A 226 -39.91 -39.23 23.92
N LYS A 227 -40.92 -38.42 23.56
CA LYS A 227 -42.31 -38.59 24.03
C LYS A 227 -43.07 -39.71 23.32
N ASN A 228 -42.64 -40.08 22.12
CA ASN A 228 -43.30 -41.07 21.26
C ASN A 228 -42.59 -42.43 21.23
N SER A 229 -41.70 -42.70 22.20
CA SER A 229 -41.04 -44.00 22.41
C SER A 229 -41.33 -44.53 23.81
#